data_AF-A0AAN6QRB7-F1
#
_entry.id   AF-A0AAN6QRB7-F1
#
_cell.length_a   1.000
_cell.length_b   1.000
_cell.length_c   1.000
_cell.angle_alpha   90.00
_cell.angle_beta   90.00
_cell.angle_gamma   90.00
#
_symmetry.space_group_name_H-M   'P 1'
#
loop_
_entity.id
_entity.type
_entity.pdbx_description
1 polymer ?
#
loop_
_entity_poly.entity_id
_entity_poly.type
_entity_poly.pdbx_seq_one_letter_code
_entity_poly.pdbx_strand_id
1 'polypeptide(L)'
;MPQFGGFMNDPTAQMGLQMGQSAMKVGQEYVEQNFNRYINVSTLKHYFNVSNRYVLSKTVLVLFPWRHRPWSRSQTNTASPSHNGSTTTQFLPPREDVNSPDMYIPLMAFITYVLLTTLIAGLNGKFEPQLLGMTFSNASVVIILELLVLWLGRYFLNISSESQIYDLVAYSGYKFVGVIVTIAVAAIVNRGKGTGGWVGWTVFAYTFMANAFFLLRSLKYVLLPPDNSPSNPSMQTIARGQRSRRTQFLFVYSYVVQFAFMWWLTALNFTSGVPVVAGGKGIKGRWGR
;
A
#
# COMPACT_ATOMS: atom_id res chain seq x y z
N MET A 1 -33.25 -2.08 57.08
CA MET A 1 -32.59 -1.89 55.77
C MET A 1 -32.46 -3.26 55.12
N PRO A 2 -33.05 -3.54 53.94
CA PRO A 2 -32.86 -4.84 53.30
C PRO A 2 -31.48 -4.91 52.64
N GLN A 3 -30.84 -6.07 52.81
CA GLN A 3 -29.45 -6.35 52.47
C GLN A 3 -29.33 -6.79 51.00
N PHE A 4 -28.66 -5.98 50.18
CA PHE A 4 -28.23 -6.35 48.82
C PHE A 4 -27.06 -7.34 48.91
N GLY A 5 -27.35 -8.64 48.78
CA GLY A 5 -26.31 -9.67 48.83
C GLY A 5 -26.84 -11.02 48.34
N GLY A 6 -27.01 -11.18 47.03
CA GLY A 6 -27.50 -12.44 46.45
C GLY A 6 -27.24 -12.66 44.95
N PHE A 7 -26.59 -11.74 44.24
CA PHE A 7 -26.41 -11.85 42.77
C PHE A 7 -25.19 -12.68 42.33
N MET A 8 -24.33 -13.14 43.25
CA MET A 8 -23.03 -13.75 42.92
C MET A 8 -22.99 -15.28 42.96
N ASN A 9 -24.06 -15.96 43.37
CA ASN A 9 -24.02 -17.41 43.62
C ASN A 9 -25.07 -18.22 42.85
N ASP A 10 -25.64 -17.63 41.80
CA ASP A 10 -26.67 -18.29 41.01
C ASP A 10 -26.00 -19.27 40.01
N PRO A 11 -26.19 -20.60 40.13
CA PRO A 11 -25.55 -21.60 39.25
C PRO A 11 -25.87 -21.36 37.76
N THR A 12 -26.97 -20.67 37.47
CA THR A 12 -27.36 -20.21 36.13
C THR A 12 -26.40 -19.17 35.56
N ALA A 13 -25.84 -18.29 36.39
CA ALA A 13 -24.86 -17.28 35.98
C ALA A 13 -23.49 -17.90 35.67
N GLN A 14 -23.10 -18.94 36.41
CA GLN A 14 -21.86 -19.68 36.16
C GLN A 14 -21.95 -20.52 34.87
N MET A 15 -23.11 -21.16 34.63
CA MET A 15 -23.40 -21.85 33.37
C MET A 15 -23.49 -20.88 32.19
N GLY A 16 -24.08 -19.69 32.38
CA GLY A 16 -24.11 -18.61 31.39
C GLY A 16 -22.74 -18.06 31.04
N LEU A 17 -21.83 -17.92 32.01
CA LEU A 17 -20.44 -17.54 31.77
C LEU A 17 -19.64 -18.63 31.04
N GLN A 18 -19.87 -19.91 31.37
CA GLN A 18 -19.20 -21.02 30.69
C GLN A 18 -19.69 -21.18 29.25
N MET A 19 -21.00 -21.04 29.02
CA MET A 19 -21.57 -20.97 27.67
C MET A 19 -21.12 -19.72 26.91
N GLY A 20 -20.98 -18.58 27.60
CA GLY A 20 -20.42 -17.37 27.01
C GLY A 20 -18.97 -17.56 26.55
N GLN A 21 -18.14 -18.20 27.38
CA GLN A 21 -16.76 -18.52 27.04
C GLN A 21 -16.66 -19.56 25.91
N SER A 22 -17.52 -20.59 25.90
CA SER A 22 -17.52 -21.59 24.82
C SER A 22 -18.06 -21.04 23.50
N ALA A 23 -19.12 -20.24 23.52
CA ALA A 23 -19.64 -19.53 22.34
C ALA A 23 -18.62 -18.52 21.78
N MET A 24 -17.89 -17.81 22.65
CA MET A 24 -16.79 -16.94 22.21
C MET A 24 -15.64 -17.73 21.59
N LYS A 25 -15.26 -18.89 22.14
CA LYS A 25 -14.23 -19.75 21.56
C LYS A 25 -14.64 -20.34 20.22
N VAL A 26 -15.86 -20.84 20.10
CA VAL A 26 -16.41 -21.35 18.83
C VAL A 26 -16.55 -20.23 17.80
N GLY A 27 -16.95 -19.03 18.24
CA GLY A 27 -16.97 -17.84 17.39
C GLY A 27 -15.56 -17.43 16.92
N GLN A 28 -14.56 -17.48 17.80
CA GLN A 28 -13.17 -17.23 17.46
C GLN A 28 -12.66 -18.27 16.46
N GLU A 29 -12.86 -19.57 16.71
CA GLU A 29 -12.44 -20.64 15.80
C GLU A 29 -13.16 -20.57 14.45
N TYR A 30 -14.45 -20.23 14.41
CA TYR A 30 -15.20 -20.07 13.16
C TYR A 30 -14.71 -18.86 12.34
N VAL A 31 -14.49 -17.73 13.00
CA VAL A 31 -13.89 -16.55 12.36
C VAL A 31 -12.48 -16.89 11.90
N GLU A 32 -11.67 -17.55 12.72
CA GLU A 32 -10.29 -17.89 12.40
C GLU A 32 -10.20 -18.88 11.24
N GLN A 33 -11.04 -19.90 11.17
CA GLN A 33 -11.05 -20.85 10.03
C GLN A 33 -11.51 -20.19 8.72
N ASN A 34 -12.54 -19.32 8.77
CA ASN A 34 -13.01 -18.63 7.57
C ASN A 34 -12.08 -17.48 7.16
N PHE A 35 -11.61 -16.65 8.10
CA PHE A 35 -10.66 -15.58 7.81
C PHE A 35 -9.31 -16.12 7.36
N ASN A 36 -8.76 -17.14 8.02
CA ASN A 36 -7.44 -17.68 7.66
C ASN A 36 -7.46 -18.35 6.28
N ARG A 37 -8.62 -18.79 5.79
CA ARG A 37 -8.80 -19.34 4.44
C ARG A 37 -8.75 -18.27 3.34
N TYR A 38 -9.15 -17.03 3.63
CA TYR A 38 -9.13 -15.92 2.66
C TYR A 38 -7.96 -14.94 2.87
N ILE A 39 -7.50 -14.78 4.12
CA ILE A 39 -6.43 -13.88 4.54
C ILE A 39 -5.63 -14.58 5.63
N ASN A 40 -4.44 -15.08 5.30
CA ASN A 40 -3.53 -15.62 6.31
C ASN A 40 -3.11 -14.49 7.28
N VAL A 41 -3.74 -14.44 8.45
CA VAL A 41 -3.56 -13.37 9.45
C VAL A 41 -2.11 -13.35 9.97
N SER A 42 -1.44 -14.52 10.00
CA SER A 42 -0.02 -14.65 10.34
C SER A 42 0.88 -13.94 9.34
N THR A 43 0.62 -14.09 8.03
CA THR A 43 1.34 -13.40 6.97
C THR A 43 1.05 -11.91 6.99
N LEU A 44 -0.20 -11.50 7.20
CA LEU A 44 -0.55 -10.09 7.29
C LEU A 44 0.12 -9.41 8.51
N LYS A 45 0.12 -10.07 9.68
CA LYS A 45 0.87 -9.60 10.87
C LYS A 45 2.36 -9.41 10.58
N HIS A 46 2.95 -10.25 9.72
CA HIS A 46 4.34 -10.10 9.30
C HIS A 46 4.58 -8.80 8.50
N TYR A 47 3.69 -8.45 7.56
CA TYR A 47 3.77 -7.20 6.77
C TYR A 47 3.54 -5.91 7.59
N PHE A 48 2.87 -6.01 8.73
CA PHE A 48 2.62 -4.91 9.65
C PHE A 48 3.61 -4.82 10.83
N ASN A 49 4.56 -5.75 10.93
CA ASN A 49 5.58 -5.73 11.99
C ASN A 49 6.70 -4.73 11.68
N VAL A 50 6.40 -3.45 11.92
CA VAL A 50 7.23 -2.32 11.55
C VAL A 50 7.70 -1.54 12.79
N SER A 51 8.95 -1.06 12.78
CA SER A 51 9.49 -0.18 13.83
C SER A 51 9.62 1.27 13.34
N ASN A 52 9.59 2.26 14.26
CA ASN A 52 9.75 3.67 13.90
C ASN A 52 11.07 3.96 13.15
N ARG A 53 12.16 3.31 13.57
CA ARG A 53 13.47 3.41 12.89
C ARG A 53 13.41 2.83 11.48
N TYR A 54 12.67 1.72 11.29
CA TYR A 54 12.43 1.16 9.97
C TYR A 54 11.69 2.14 9.08
N VAL A 55 10.59 2.75 9.56
CA VAL A 55 9.79 3.70 8.77
C VAL A 55 10.67 4.81 8.22
N LEU A 56 11.47 5.45 9.08
CA LEU A 56 12.38 6.51 8.65
C LEU A 56 13.38 6.03 7.60
N SER A 57 14.04 4.89 7.86
CA SER A 57 15.03 4.32 6.95
C SER A 57 14.41 3.96 5.59
N LYS A 58 13.19 3.43 5.59
CA LYS A 58 12.44 3.02 4.42
C LYS A 58 11.90 4.22 3.63
N THR A 59 11.40 5.25 4.30
CA THR A 59 11.00 6.50 3.66
C THR A 59 12.20 7.20 3.00
N VAL A 60 13.36 7.23 3.67
CA VAL A 60 14.60 7.74 3.07
C VAL A 60 15.02 6.89 1.87
N LEU A 61 14.89 5.56 1.94
CA LEU A 61 15.15 4.67 0.80
C LEU A 61 14.25 4.98 -0.40
N VAL A 62 12.95 5.18 -0.18
CA VAL A 62 11.97 5.47 -1.25
C VAL A 62 12.25 6.85 -1.89
N LEU A 63 12.68 7.83 -1.11
CA LEU A 63 13.00 9.18 -1.60
C LEU A 63 14.41 9.31 -2.19
N PHE A 64 15.37 8.50 -1.72
CA PHE A 64 16.77 8.50 -2.17
C PHE A 64 17.25 7.08 -2.50
N PRO A 65 16.63 6.39 -3.47
CA PRO A 65 16.97 5.01 -3.76
C PRO A 65 18.38 4.87 -4.33
N TRP A 66 18.93 5.91 -4.95
CA TRP A 66 20.30 5.91 -5.50
C TRP A 66 21.40 5.69 -4.46
N ARG A 67 21.14 6.00 -3.18
CA ARG A 67 22.12 5.86 -2.10
C ARG A 67 22.17 4.45 -1.49
N HIS A 68 21.21 3.58 -1.82
CA HIS A 68 21.10 2.26 -1.20
C HIS A 68 21.89 1.17 -1.93
N ARG A 69 22.71 0.46 -1.16
CA ARG A 69 23.46 -0.75 -1.50
C ARG A 69 23.51 -1.58 -0.20
N PRO A 70 23.15 -2.88 -0.14
CA PRO A 70 22.67 -3.82 -1.18
C PRO A 70 21.13 -3.92 -1.29
N TRP A 71 20.62 -4.26 -2.48
CA TRP A 71 19.18 -4.43 -2.77
C TRP A 71 18.69 -5.89 -2.66
N SER A 72 19.59 -6.81 -2.33
CA SER A 72 19.24 -8.22 -2.10
C SER A 72 18.48 -8.34 -0.79
N ARG A 73 17.34 -9.05 -0.81
CA ARG A 73 16.64 -9.43 0.42
C ARG A 73 17.58 -10.32 1.25
N SER A 74 17.70 -10.02 2.53
CA SER A 74 18.38 -10.92 3.45
C SER A 74 17.43 -12.09 3.70
N GLN A 75 17.92 -13.31 3.47
CA GLN A 75 17.20 -14.54 3.80
C GLN A 75 17.82 -15.08 5.09
N THR A 76 16.98 -15.38 6.09
CA THR A 76 17.44 -16.13 7.25
C THR A 76 17.00 -17.57 7.02
N ASN A 77 17.97 -18.49 7.06
CA ASN A 77 17.67 -19.91 7.11
C ASN A 77 17.37 -20.25 8.57
N THR A 78 16.15 -19.96 9.04
CA THR A 78 15.71 -20.42 10.35
C THR A 78 15.34 -21.90 10.24
N ALA A 79 16.19 -22.77 10.80
CA ALA A 79 15.84 -24.17 11.00
C ALA A 79 14.66 -24.26 11.97
N SER A 80 13.48 -24.65 11.46
CA SER A 80 12.31 -24.93 12.31
C SER A 80 12.52 -26.28 13.00
N PRO A 81 12.38 -26.39 14.33
CA PRO A 81 12.57 -27.65 15.07
C PRO A 81 11.35 -28.58 14.99
N SER A 82 10.45 -28.39 14.02
CA SER A 82 9.23 -29.19 13.90
C SER A 82 9.11 -29.83 12.51
N HIS A 83 9.33 -31.14 12.51
CA HIS A 83 8.98 -32.14 11.50
C HIS A 83 9.53 -31.97 10.06
N ASN A 84 10.39 -32.91 9.69
CA ASN A 84 10.86 -33.19 8.33
C ASN A 84 11.56 -32.05 7.61
N GLY A 85 12.85 -31.86 7.90
CA GLY A 85 13.95 -31.60 6.94
C GLY A 85 13.75 -30.56 5.83
N SER A 86 12.72 -29.74 5.89
CA SER A 86 12.35 -28.74 4.90
C SER A 86 12.89 -27.42 5.41
N THR A 87 14.02 -27.01 4.85
CA THR A 87 14.53 -25.64 4.97
C THR A 87 13.53 -24.69 4.32
N THR A 88 12.53 -24.26 5.08
CA THR A 88 11.63 -23.18 4.66
C THR A 88 12.45 -21.89 4.74
N THR A 89 12.88 -21.39 3.59
CA THR A 89 13.57 -20.09 3.49
C THR A 89 12.59 -19.00 3.90
N GLN A 90 12.61 -18.59 5.18
CA GLN A 90 11.75 -17.54 5.68
C GLN A 90 12.46 -16.19 5.43
N PHE A 91 11.85 -15.34 4.60
CA PHE A 91 12.31 -13.96 4.43
C PHE A 91 12.20 -13.22 5.77
N LEU A 92 13.21 -12.41 6.13
CA LEU A 92 13.20 -11.67 7.39
C LEU A 92 12.03 -10.67 7.43
N PRO A 93 11.44 -10.43 8.60
CA PRO A 93 10.39 -9.43 8.76
C PRO A 93 10.87 -8.01 8.42
N PRO A 94 9.95 -7.09 8.04
CA PRO A 94 10.23 -5.67 7.82
C PRO A 94 11.10 -5.02 8.88
N ARG A 95 10.94 -5.40 10.14
CA ARG A 95 11.80 -4.91 11.23
C ARG A 95 13.32 -5.13 11.01
N GLU A 96 13.71 -6.18 10.29
CA GLU A 96 15.11 -6.64 10.18
C GLU A 96 15.67 -6.56 8.75
N ASP A 97 14.81 -6.46 7.72
CA ASP A 97 15.23 -6.21 6.34
C ASP A 97 14.51 -5.00 5.73
N VAL A 98 15.27 -3.92 5.53
CA VAL A 98 14.83 -2.68 4.89
C VAL A 98 14.36 -2.90 3.44
N ASN A 99 14.73 -4.01 2.79
CA ASN A 99 14.26 -4.37 1.45
C ASN A 99 12.95 -5.16 1.42
N SER A 100 12.49 -5.67 2.56
CA SER A 100 11.23 -6.42 2.62
C SER A 100 10.00 -5.50 2.49
N PRO A 101 8.96 -5.91 1.77
CA PRO A 101 7.77 -5.10 1.54
C PRO A 101 6.95 -4.95 2.84
N ASP A 102 6.40 -3.76 3.05
CA ASP A 102 5.53 -3.45 4.17
C ASP A 102 4.23 -2.84 3.68
N MET A 103 3.11 -3.16 4.36
CA MET A 103 1.81 -2.55 4.05
C MET A 103 1.52 -1.32 4.92
N TYR A 104 2.33 -1.08 5.96
CA TYR A 104 2.15 0.04 6.87
C TYR A 104 2.44 1.38 6.19
N ILE A 105 3.58 1.54 5.51
CA ILE A 105 3.95 2.81 4.86
C ILE A 105 2.98 3.15 3.73
N PRO A 106 2.61 2.24 2.81
CA PRO A 106 1.54 2.46 1.84
C PRO A 106 0.24 3.00 2.44
N LEU A 107 -0.25 2.37 3.51
CA LEU A 107 -1.50 2.73 4.16
C LEU A 107 -1.41 4.10 4.84
N MET A 108 -0.33 4.35 5.59
CA MET A 108 -0.12 5.63 6.25
C MET A 108 0.12 6.76 5.25
N ALA A 109 0.83 6.50 4.16
CA ALA A 109 1.05 7.47 3.08
C ALA A 109 -0.28 7.80 2.35
N PHE A 110 -1.15 6.82 2.13
CA PHE A 110 -2.47 7.09 1.57
C PHE A 110 -3.31 8.02 2.46
N ILE A 111 -3.37 7.74 3.77
CA ILE A 111 -4.10 8.60 4.73
C ILE A 111 -3.47 10.00 4.77
N THR A 112 -2.14 10.07 4.85
CA THR A 112 -1.40 11.33 4.90
C THR A 112 -1.62 12.16 3.64
N TYR A 113 -1.68 11.53 2.46
CA TYR A 113 -1.99 12.22 1.20
C TYR A 113 -3.35 12.91 1.29
N VAL A 114 -4.41 12.19 1.65
CA VAL A 114 -5.78 12.75 1.75
C VAL A 114 -5.84 13.89 2.77
N LEU A 115 -5.19 13.73 3.92
CA LEU A 115 -5.17 14.77 4.96
C LEU A 115 -4.34 15.99 4.54
N LEU A 116 -3.18 15.79 3.91
CA LEU A 116 -2.31 16.90 3.51
C LEU A 116 -2.95 17.75 2.41
N THR A 117 -3.56 17.12 1.40
CA THR A 117 -4.20 17.85 0.30
C THR A 117 -5.39 18.67 0.79
N THR A 118 -6.20 18.09 1.68
CA THR A 118 -7.36 18.77 2.28
C THR A 118 -6.94 19.87 3.25
N LEU A 119 -5.87 19.65 4.03
CA LEU A 119 -5.28 20.67 4.89
C LEU A 119 -4.80 21.87 4.09
N ILE A 120 -4.05 21.65 2.99
CA ILE A 120 -3.58 22.72 2.12
C ILE A 120 -4.75 23.49 1.49
N ALA A 121 -5.80 22.79 1.04
CA ALA A 121 -7.01 23.43 0.53
C ALA A 121 -7.72 24.28 1.62
N GLY A 122 -7.79 23.77 2.85
CA GLY A 122 -8.36 24.48 3.99
C GLY A 122 -7.55 25.72 4.39
N LEU A 123 -6.22 25.63 4.41
CA LEU A 123 -5.31 26.75 4.67
C LEU A 123 -5.43 27.86 3.61
N ASN A 124 -5.82 27.50 2.38
CA ASN A 124 -6.08 28.46 1.30
C ASN A 124 -7.51 29.05 1.33
N GLY A 125 -8.29 28.80 2.39
CA GLY A 125 -9.64 29.33 2.56
C GLY A 125 -10.73 28.61 1.74
N LYS A 126 -10.42 27.46 1.15
CA LYS A 126 -11.35 26.63 0.36
C LYS A 126 -11.74 25.36 1.11
N PHE A 127 -12.01 25.47 2.41
CA PHE A 127 -12.38 24.30 3.20
C PHE A 127 -13.81 23.87 2.89
N GLU A 128 -13.95 22.74 2.22
CA GLU A 128 -15.22 22.06 2.06
C GLU A 128 -15.04 20.59 2.51
N PRO A 129 -15.90 20.07 3.40
CA PRO A 129 -15.79 18.68 3.88
C PRO A 129 -15.93 17.67 2.73
N GLN A 130 -16.57 18.06 1.64
CA GLN A 130 -16.74 17.26 0.42
C GLN A 130 -15.40 17.00 -0.29
N LEU A 131 -14.42 17.90 -0.20
CA LEU A 131 -13.10 17.72 -0.83
C LEU A 131 -12.34 16.53 -0.26
N LEU A 132 -12.52 16.23 1.04
CA LEU A 132 -11.90 15.07 1.67
C LEU A 132 -12.45 13.77 1.09
N GLY A 133 -13.78 13.67 0.98
CA GLY A 133 -14.44 12.52 0.38
C GLY A 133 -14.10 12.35 -1.11
N MET A 134 -14.05 13.44 -1.87
CA MET A 134 -13.67 13.42 -3.29
C MET A 134 -12.21 12.98 -3.48
N THR A 135 -11.29 13.54 -2.68
CA THR A 135 -9.86 13.19 -2.78
C THR A 135 -9.62 11.74 -2.38
N PHE A 136 -10.27 11.27 -1.31
CA PHE A 136 -10.22 9.88 -0.88
C PHE A 136 -10.77 8.93 -1.97
N SER A 137 -11.93 9.24 -2.53
CA SER A 137 -12.57 8.42 -3.57
C SER A 137 -11.70 8.35 -4.82
N ASN A 138 -11.16 9.48 -5.28
CA ASN A 138 -10.27 9.54 -6.43
C ASN A 138 -8.98 8.76 -6.20
N ALA A 139 -8.35 8.91 -5.03
CA ALA A 139 -7.14 8.16 -4.69
C ALA A 139 -7.42 6.65 -4.60
N SER A 140 -8.59 6.27 -4.08
CA SER A 140 -9.04 4.87 -4.04
C SER A 140 -9.23 4.29 -5.45
N VAL A 141 -9.84 5.06 -6.37
CA VAL A 141 -9.98 4.65 -7.78
C VAL A 141 -8.61 4.43 -8.42
N VAL A 142 -7.64 5.31 -8.17
CA VAL A 142 -6.27 5.13 -8.67
C VAL A 142 -5.63 3.85 -8.15
N ILE A 143 -5.81 3.50 -6.87
CA ILE A 143 -5.32 2.24 -6.30
C ILE A 143 -6.02 1.05 -6.95
N ILE A 144 -7.36 1.07 -7.07
CA ILE A 144 -8.13 -0.02 -7.67
C ILE A 144 -7.70 -0.25 -9.13
N LEU A 145 -7.60 0.82 -9.93
CA LEU A 145 -7.13 0.73 -11.32
C LEU A 145 -5.72 0.15 -11.41
N GLU A 146 -4.83 0.54 -10.50
CA GLU A 146 -3.48 -0.01 -10.45
C GLU A 146 -3.46 -1.50 -10.08
N LEU A 147 -4.28 -1.91 -9.11
CA LEU A 147 -4.45 -3.32 -8.75
C LEU A 147 -4.96 -4.14 -9.94
N LEU A 148 -5.89 -3.59 -10.73
CA LEU A 148 -6.37 -4.23 -11.96
C LEU A 148 -5.26 -4.36 -13.00
N VAL A 149 -4.45 -3.32 -13.22
CA VAL A 149 -3.30 -3.38 -14.14
C VAL A 149 -2.29 -4.44 -13.69
N LEU A 150 -1.99 -4.52 -12.39
CA LEU A 150 -1.10 -5.54 -11.83
C LEU A 150 -1.69 -6.96 -11.96
N TRP A 151 -3.00 -7.10 -11.76
CA TRP A 151 -3.69 -8.38 -11.89
C TRP A 151 -3.70 -8.87 -13.34
N LEU A 152 -3.99 -7.99 -14.30
CA LEU A 152 -3.87 -8.26 -15.73
C LEU A 152 -2.42 -8.59 -16.12
N GLY A 153 -1.45 -7.83 -15.63
CA GLY A 153 -0.02 -8.08 -15.87
C GLY A 153 0.42 -9.46 -15.39
N ARG A 154 -0.03 -9.87 -14.21
CA ARG A 154 0.21 -11.21 -13.67
C ARG A 154 -0.43 -12.29 -14.53
N TYR A 155 -1.66 -12.07 -14.97
CA TYR A 155 -2.38 -12.98 -15.87
C TYR A 155 -1.60 -13.20 -17.18
N PHE A 156 -1.13 -12.12 -17.82
CA PHE A 156 -0.32 -12.21 -19.04
C PHE A 156 1.05 -12.87 -18.82
N LEU A 157 1.63 -12.75 -17.63
CA LEU A 157 2.94 -13.32 -17.30
C LEU A 157 2.88 -14.74 -16.72
N ASN A 158 1.67 -15.29 -16.51
CA ASN A 158 1.40 -16.61 -15.93
C ASN A 158 2.23 -16.89 -14.66
N ILE A 159 2.17 -16.00 -13.67
CA ILE A 159 2.90 -16.13 -12.40
C ILE A 159 1.91 -16.50 -11.29
N SER A 160 1.91 -17.73 -10.79
CA SER A 160 0.88 -18.25 -9.87
C SER A 160 1.23 -18.18 -8.38
N SER A 161 2.18 -17.35 -7.95
CA SER A 161 2.58 -17.27 -6.53
C SER A 161 1.71 -16.29 -5.72
N GLU A 162 1.09 -16.75 -4.63
CA GLU A 162 0.23 -15.93 -3.75
C GLU A 162 1.01 -14.89 -2.94
N SER A 163 2.19 -15.24 -2.42
CA SER A 163 3.07 -14.32 -1.68
C SER A 163 3.48 -13.10 -2.51
N GLN A 164 3.61 -13.28 -3.82
CA GLN A 164 3.98 -12.24 -4.75
C GLN A 164 2.88 -11.17 -4.92
N ILE A 165 1.61 -11.52 -4.68
CA ILE A 165 0.49 -10.58 -4.77
C ILE A 165 0.63 -9.53 -3.67
N TYR A 166 0.84 -9.98 -2.43
CA TYR A 166 0.98 -9.10 -1.28
C TYR A 166 2.19 -8.16 -1.42
N ASP A 167 3.30 -8.67 -1.96
CA ASP A 167 4.48 -7.86 -2.28
C ASP A 167 4.15 -6.78 -3.33
N LEU A 168 3.46 -7.14 -4.42
CA LEU A 168 3.07 -6.19 -5.48
C LEU A 168 2.15 -5.08 -4.96
N VAL A 169 1.17 -5.44 -4.13
CA VAL A 169 0.25 -4.48 -3.50
C VAL A 169 1.01 -3.55 -2.54
N ALA A 170 1.90 -4.10 -1.71
CA ALA A 170 2.74 -3.29 -0.84
C ALA A 170 3.60 -2.30 -1.65
N TYR A 171 4.20 -2.78 -2.75
CA TYR A 171 5.05 -1.92 -3.58
C TYR A 171 4.27 -0.81 -4.31
N SER A 172 3.04 -1.08 -4.75
CA SER A 172 2.25 -0.09 -5.51
C SER A 172 1.92 1.17 -4.68
N GLY A 173 1.80 1.04 -3.37
CA GLY A 173 1.46 2.16 -2.49
C GLY A 173 2.62 3.07 -2.09
N TYR A 174 3.88 2.71 -2.34
CA TYR A 174 5.01 3.61 -2.00
C TYR A 174 5.02 4.91 -2.82
N LYS A 175 4.30 4.94 -3.96
CA LYS A 175 4.16 6.15 -4.79
C LYS A 175 3.59 7.34 -4.02
N PHE A 176 2.72 7.08 -3.03
CA PHE A 176 2.12 8.15 -2.22
C PHE A 176 3.17 8.95 -1.45
N VAL A 177 4.29 8.33 -1.05
CA VAL A 177 5.40 9.03 -0.38
C VAL A 177 5.99 10.11 -1.29
N GLY A 178 6.25 9.78 -2.56
CA GLY A 178 6.77 10.76 -3.54
C GLY A 178 5.76 11.85 -3.89
N VAL A 179 4.48 11.51 -4.01
CA VAL A 179 3.38 12.46 -4.25
C VAL A 179 3.24 13.44 -3.08
N ILE A 180 3.27 12.95 -1.83
CA ILE A 180 3.22 13.77 -0.62
C ILE A 180 4.35 14.80 -0.60
N VAL A 181 5.60 14.36 -0.84
CA VAL A 181 6.76 15.26 -0.85
C VAL A 181 6.62 16.33 -1.93
N THR A 182 6.15 15.95 -3.12
CA THR A 182 5.91 16.90 -4.21
C THR A 182 4.89 17.96 -3.80
N ILE A 183 3.77 17.56 -3.22
CA ILE A 183 2.70 18.47 -2.81
C ILE A 183 3.16 19.36 -1.65
N ALA A 184 3.84 18.80 -0.65
CA ALA A 184 4.35 19.55 0.50
C ALA A 184 5.35 20.62 0.07
N VAL A 185 6.35 20.27 -0.74
CA VAL A 185 7.36 21.22 -1.22
C VAL A 185 6.74 22.28 -2.12
N ALA A 186 5.85 21.88 -3.03
CA ALA A 186 5.17 22.84 -3.89
C ALA A 186 4.26 23.80 -3.11
N ALA A 187 3.58 23.33 -2.06
CA ALA A 187 2.76 24.18 -1.19
C ALA A 187 3.59 25.22 -0.45
N ILE A 188 4.75 24.83 0.09
CA ILE A 188 5.68 25.73 0.81
C ILE A 188 6.23 26.80 -0.14
N VAL A 189 6.70 26.39 -1.33
CA VAL A 189 7.39 27.29 -2.27
C VAL A 189 6.42 28.20 -3.01
N ASN A 190 5.25 27.70 -3.42
CA ASN A 190 4.29 28.47 -4.21
C ASN A 190 3.26 29.24 -3.36
N ARG A 191 3.38 29.25 -2.02
CA ARG A 191 2.46 29.92 -1.08
C ARG A 191 0.98 29.67 -1.39
N GLY A 192 0.62 28.44 -1.76
CA GLY A 192 -0.78 28.07 -2.00
C GLY A 192 -1.36 28.38 -3.39
N LYS A 193 -0.58 28.90 -4.34
CA LYS A 193 -1.04 29.11 -5.75
C LYS A 193 -1.09 27.83 -6.61
N GLY A 194 -1.04 26.66 -5.97
CA GLY A 194 -1.05 25.35 -6.61
C GLY A 194 0.34 24.76 -6.84
N THR A 195 0.38 23.56 -7.38
CA THR A 195 1.61 22.79 -7.66
C THR A 195 2.36 23.26 -8.92
N GLY A 196 1.81 24.26 -9.65
CA GLY A 196 2.20 24.76 -10.98
C GLY A 196 3.48 25.58 -11.14
N GLY A 197 4.54 25.30 -10.37
CA GLY A 197 5.81 26.04 -10.46
C GLY A 197 6.95 25.21 -11.05
N TRP A 198 8.00 25.87 -11.55
CA TRP A 198 9.27 25.22 -11.94
C TRP A 198 9.80 24.30 -10.84
N VAL A 199 9.65 24.71 -9.57
CA VAL A 199 10.03 23.90 -8.41
C VAL A 199 9.12 22.69 -8.22
N GLY A 200 7.80 22.83 -8.45
CA GLY A 200 6.87 21.70 -8.36
C GLY A 200 7.15 20.63 -9.41
N TRP A 201 7.42 21.05 -10.66
CA TRP A 201 7.77 20.15 -11.76
C TRP A 201 9.11 19.44 -11.55
N THR A 202 10.13 20.15 -11.06
CA THR A 202 11.44 19.54 -10.78
C THR A 202 11.37 18.52 -9.63
N VAL A 203 10.65 18.84 -8.54
CA VAL A 203 10.44 17.90 -7.43
C VAL A 203 9.58 16.71 -7.87
N PHE A 204 8.55 16.95 -8.68
CA PHE A 204 7.74 15.86 -9.26
C PHE A 204 8.59 14.93 -10.11
N ALA A 205 9.39 15.47 -11.03
CA ALA A 205 10.28 14.67 -11.87
C ALA A 205 11.29 13.86 -11.05
N TYR A 206 11.86 14.47 -10.00
CA TYR A 206 12.77 13.80 -9.08
C TYR A 206 12.09 12.64 -8.32
N THR A 207 10.95 12.91 -7.67
CA THR A 207 10.24 11.90 -6.87
C THR A 207 9.65 10.78 -7.72
N PHE A 208 9.20 11.08 -8.94
CA PHE A 208 8.80 10.09 -9.93
C PHE A 208 9.98 9.18 -10.32
N MET A 209 11.14 9.77 -10.67
CA MET A 209 12.33 8.99 -11.03
C MET A 209 12.84 8.15 -9.86
N ALA A 210 12.78 8.68 -8.63
CA ALA A 210 13.07 7.93 -7.42
C ALA A 210 12.14 6.72 -7.28
N ASN A 211 10.83 6.93 -7.33
CA ASN A 211 9.84 5.87 -7.18
C ASN A 211 9.96 4.80 -8.28
N ALA A 212 10.12 5.22 -9.54
CA ALA A 212 10.29 4.31 -10.68
C ALA A 212 11.57 3.45 -10.54
N PHE A 213 12.69 4.05 -10.14
CA PHE A 213 13.94 3.33 -9.92
C PHE A 213 13.85 2.39 -8.71
N PHE A 214 13.23 2.84 -7.62
CA PHE A 214 12.97 2.02 -6.43
C PHE A 214 12.15 0.79 -6.79
N LEU A 215 11.03 0.95 -7.51
CA LEU A 215 10.18 -0.15 -7.94
C LEU A 215 10.90 -1.10 -8.88
N LEU A 216 11.64 -0.59 -9.87
CA LEU A 216 12.38 -1.45 -10.79
C LEU A 216 13.38 -2.31 -10.03
N ARG A 217 14.11 -1.72 -9.09
CA ARG A 217 15.13 -2.43 -8.31
C ARG A 217 14.50 -3.42 -7.33
N SER A 218 13.45 -3.03 -6.60
CA SER A 218 12.81 -3.89 -5.59
C SER A 218 12.05 -5.04 -6.23
N LEU A 219 11.25 -4.81 -7.28
CA LEU A 219 10.48 -5.85 -7.96
C LEU A 219 11.34 -6.79 -8.80
N LYS A 220 12.50 -6.33 -9.32
CA LYS A 220 13.42 -7.21 -10.06
C LYS A 220 13.81 -8.44 -9.25
N TYR A 221 14.12 -8.29 -7.97
CA TYR A 221 14.51 -9.42 -7.10
C TYR A 221 13.33 -10.32 -6.71
N VAL A 222 12.10 -9.80 -6.77
CA VAL A 222 10.87 -10.56 -6.48
C VAL A 222 10.42 -11.37 -7.69
N LEU A 223 10.46 -10.78 -8.89
CA LEU A 223 10.01 -11.45 -10.11
C LEU A 223 11.08 -12.29 -10.81
N LEU A 224 12.35 -11.99 -10.55
CA LEU A 224 13.52 -12.69 -11.08
C LEU A 224 14.49 -13.05 -9.94
N PRO A 225 14.24 -14.14 -9.19
CA PRO A 225 15.25 -14.72 -8.31
C PRO A 225 16.53 -14.98 -9.11
N PRO A 226 17.72 -14.65 -8.58
CA PRO A 226 18.97 -14.94 -9.27
C PRO A 226 19.14 -16.46 -9.43
N ASP A 227 19.55 -16.89 -10.63
CA ASP A 227 19.76 -18.31 -10.99
C ASP A 227 20.82 -19.02 -10.11
N ASN A 228 21.54 -18.28 -9.27
CA ASN A 228 22.69 -18.75 -8.46
C ASN A 228 22.49 -18.50 -6.95
N SER A 229 21.32 -18.76 -6.37
CA SER A 229 21.26 -18.96 -4.92
C SER A 229 21.74 -20.37 -4.58
N PRO A 230 22.80 -20.57 -3.76
CA PRO A 230 23.34 -21.90 -3.41
C PRO A 230 22.39 -22.77 -2.57
N SER A 231 21.12 -22.40 -2.43
CA SER A 231 20.15 -23.00 -1.52
C SER A 231 19.01 -23.76 -2.19
N ASN A 232 18.96 -23.89 -3.53
CA ASN A 232 17.91 -24.71 -4.16
C ASN A 232 18.26 -25.23 -5.57
N PRO A 233 18.69 -26.50 -5.72
CA PRO A 233 19.03 -27.10 -7.02
C PRO A 233 17.81 -27.49 -7.87
N SER A 234 16.58 -27.24 -7.41
CA SER A 234 15.32 -27.64 -8.07
C SER A 234 14.57 -26.51 -8.76
N MET A 235 15.07 -25.26 -8.70
CA MET A 235 14.39 -24.14 -9.32
C MET A 235 14.69 -24.13 -10.83
N GLN A 236 13.73 -24.65 -11.60
CA GLN A 236 13.74 -24.66 -13.07
C GLN A 236 14.25 -23.31 -13.60
N THR A 237 15.37 -23.34 -14.33
CA THR A 237 15.91 -22.18 -15.03
C THR A 237 14.79 -21.52 -15.84
N ILE A 238 14.39 -20.31 -15.44
CA ILE A 238 13.36 -19.57 -16.16
C ILE A 238 13.89 -19.37 -17.59
N ALA A 239 13.14 -19.85 -18.59
CA ALA A 239 13.51 -19.68 -19.99
C ALA A 239 13.85 -18.20 -20.27
N ARG A 240 15.00 -17.94 -20.91
CA ARG A 240 15.53 -16.57 -21.14
C ARG A 240 14.47 -15.63 -21.76
N GLY A 241 13.58 -16.16 -22.61
CA GLY A 241 12.46 -15.43 -23.20
C GLY A 241 11.40 -14.96 -22.18
N GLN A 242 11.04 -15.80 -21.20
CA GLN A 242 10.09 -15.46 -20.14
C GLN A 242 10.67 -14.42 -19.18
N ARG A 243 11.98 -14.51 -18.88
CA ARG A 243 12.72 -13.51 -18.09
C ARG A 243 12.73 -12.13 -18.76
N SER A 244 12.94 -12.09 -20.08
CA SER A 244 12.91 -10.84 -20.85
C SER A 244 11.53 -10.18 -20.81
N ARG A 245 10.45 -10.95 -21.05
CA ARG A 245 9.06 -10.45 -20.98
C ARG A 245 8.69 -9.90 -19.60
N ARG A 246 9.06 -10.60 -18.52
CA ARG A 246 8.85 -10.12 -17.14
C ARG A 246 9.60 -8.83 -16.86
N THR A 247 10.82 -8.70 -17.37
CA THR A 247 11.63 -7.48 -17.22
C THR A 247 11.04 -6.31 -18.01
N GLN A 248 10.55 -6.56 -19.23
CA GLN A 248 9.88 -5.53 -20.04
C GLN A 248 8.58 -5.07 -19.39
N PHE A 249 7.75 -5.99 -18.90
CA PHE A 249 6.54 -5.64 -18.15
C PHE A 249 6.85 -4.79 -16.91
N LEU A 250 7.87 -5.18 -16.13
CA LEU A 250 8.32 -4.40 -14.99
C LEU A 250 8.74 -2.99 -15.39
N PHE A 251 9.50 -2.85 -16.47
CA PHE A 251 9.94 -1.54 -16.94
C PHE A 251 8.76 -0.66 -17.34
N VAL A 252 7.82 -1.20 -18.12
CA VAL A 252 6.60 -0.49 -18.54
C VAL A 252 5.75 -0.10 -17.33
N TYR A 253 5.58 -1.01 -16.37
CA TYR A 253 4.84 -0.73 -15.15
C TYR A 253 5.52 0.37 -14.32
N SER A 254 6.80 0.21 -14.00
CA SER A 254 7.54 1.13 -13.13
C SER A 254 7.74 2.52 -13.71
N TYR A 255 7.85 2.67 -15.04
CA TYR A 255 8.05 3.98 -15.65
C TYR A 255 6.76 4.57 -16.24
N VAL A 256 6.03 3.84 -17.07
CA VAL A 256 4.89 4.41 -17.81
C VAL A 256 3.63 4.46 -16.95
N VAL A 257 3.27 3.34 -16.35
CA VAL A 257 2.03 3.24 -15.55
C VAL A 257 2.15 4.07 -14.27
N GLN A 258 3.29 3.99 -13.58
CA GLN A 258 3.56 4.81 -12.40
C GLN A 258 3.57 6.30 -12.71
N PHE A 259 4.13 6.72 -13.85
CA PHE A 259 4.08 8.11 -14.27
C PHE A 259 2.64 8.57 -14.43
N ALA A 260 1.82 7.82 -15.16
CA ALA A 260 0.42 8.16 -15.39
C ALA A 260 -0.37 8.30 -14.08
N PHE A 261 -0.19 7.38 -13.12
CA PHE A 261 -0.89 7.46 -11.84
C PHE A 261 -0.36 8.55 -10.91
N MET A 262 0.96 8.75 -10.83
CA MET A 262 1.52 9.86 -10.04
C MET A 262 1.15 11.22 -10.64
N TRP A 263 1.16 11.31 -11.97
CA TRP A 263 0.65 12.47 -12.70
C TRP A 263 -0.81 12.69 -12.40
N TRP A 264 -1.67 11.68 -12.46
CA TRP A 264 -3.10 11.82 -12.12
C TRP A 264 -3.27 12.38 -10.69
N LEU A 265 -2.64 11.74 -9.70
CA LEU A 265 -2.75 12.17 -8.30
C LEU A 265 -2.26 13.60 -8.08
N THR A 266 -1.18 13.99 -8.75
CA THR A 266 -0.65 15.37 -8.64
C THR A 266 -1.48 16.35 -9.45
N ALA A 267 -1.86 16.05 -10.70
CA ALA A 267 -2.71 16.83 -11.61
C ALA A 267 -4.01 17.29 -10.96
N LEU A 268 -4.68 16.41 -10.20
CA LEU A 268 -5.90 16.77 -9.47
C LEU A 268 -5.68 17.88 -8.43
N ASN A 269 -4.46 18.01 -7.89
CA ASN A 269 -4.08 19.09 -7.00
C ASN A 269 -3.69 20.38 -7.75
N PHE A 270 -3.25 20.30 -9.01
CA PHE A 270 -3.06 21.49 -9.86
C PHE A 270 -4.42 22.10 -10.23
N THR A 271 -5.43 21.26 -10.44
CA THR A 271 -6.77 21.68 -10.85
C THR A 271 -7.73 21.87 -9.67
N SER A 272 -7.25 22.24 -8.48
CA SER A 272 -8.11 22.84 -7.43
C SER A 272 -8.60 24.26 -7.80
N GLY A 273 -8.46 24.63 -9.08
CA GLY A 273 -9.17 25.68 -9.78
C GLY A 273 -10.19 25.15 -10.82
N VAL A 274 -10.79 23.96 -10.67
CA VAL A 274 -11.99 23.63 -11.47
C VAL A 274 -13.19 24.41 -10.92
N PRO A 275 -13.92 25.16 -11.77
CA PRO A 275 -15.19 25.76 -11.41
C PRO A 275 -16.20 24.65 -11.11
N VAL A 276 -16.92 24.78 -10.00
CA VAL A 276 -18.08 23.95 -9.68
C VAL A 276 -18.92 23.82 -10.96
N VAL A 277 -19.04 22.59 -11.47
CA VAL A 277 -19.98 22.26 -12.53
C VAL A 277 -21.33 22.84 -12.13
N ALA A 278 -21.83 23.80 -12.92
CA ALA A 278 -23.15 24.39 -12.77
C ALA A 278 -24.21 23.31 -13.04
N GLY A 279 -24.40 22.40 -12.09
CA GLY A 279 -25.48 21.45 -12.02
C GLY A 279 -26.73 22.18 -11.55
N GLY A 280 -27.42 22.82 -12.48
CA GLY A 280 -28.65 23.55 -12.16
C GLY A 280 -29.14 24.45 -13.29
N LYS A 281 -29.22 23.96 -14.54
CA LYS A 281 -30.17 24.56 -15.50
C LYS A 281 -31.57 24.23 -15.02
N GLY A 282 -32.05 25.02 -14.05
CA GLY A 282 -33.47 25.18 -13.82
C GLY A 282 -34.08 25.70 -15.11
N ILE A 283 -34.84 24.83 -15.78
CA ILE A 283 -35.72 25.17 -16.88
C ILE A 283 -36.77 26.13 -16.29
N LYS A 284 -36.48 27.44 -16.28
CA LYS A 284 -37.49 28.47 -16.08
C LYS A 284 -38.23 28.59 -17.41
N GLY A 285 -39.43 28.01 -17.44
CA GLY A 285 -40.35 28.10 -18.55
C GLY A 285 -40.56 29.55 -18.98
N ARG A 286 -40.39 29.80 -20.28
CA ARG A 286 -40.82 31.02 -20.94
C ARG A 286 -41.96 30.66 -21.88
N TRP A 287 -43.15 30.57 -21.31
CA TRP A 287 -44.44 30.69 -22.02
C TRP A 287 -45.20 31.82 -21.33
N GLY A 288 -45.61 32.83 -22.10
CA GLY A 288 -46.45 33.93 -21.62
C GLY A 288 -45.89 35.34 -21.86
N ARG A 289 -45.89 35.79 -23.11
CA ARG A 289 -46.63 36.97 -23.59
C ARG A 289 -46.38 37.20 -25.08
#